data_AF-A0AAU3V455-F1
#
_entry.id   AF-A0AAU3V455-F1
#
_cell.length_a   1.000
_cell.length_b   1.000
_cell.length_c   1.000
_cell.angle_alpha   90.00
_cell.angle_beta   90.00
_cell.angle_gamma   90.00
#
_symmetry.space_group_name_H-M   'P 1'
#
loop_
_entity.id
_entity.type
_entity.pdbx_description
1 polymer ?
#
loop_
_entity_poly.entity_id
_entity_poly.type
_entity_poly.pdbx_seq_one_letter_code
_entity_poly.pdbx_strand_id
1 'polypeptide(L)'
;MASVRILRDCLGILGEETGHEVALPSVSQPAARPLVPPAQQATLYRRLADMAEVATPSDWGAMPLRWRVQAMGRVRALALVGVVLDSGARAGELCAQRLADLGEGLATVRLVRRPQNGSDLPASVVAARAGVSRSTVSRVLSDDPRASDAAVDAVLAAVEQFGDGGPVVERYDLREGTQVALAWWLDARQHLVENLDGRRRALWVSLTPQGPAPPGAALRPRGLERAFARDITALNAELAGQWDVAERGPWLPETHGAPPGRAGSISACSSHRAPVQTRSTSDKPSTASTPRR
;
A
#
# COMPACT_ATOMS: atom_id res chain seq x y z
N MET A 1 -21.75 -1.46 11.80
CA MET A 1 -20.81 -1.50 12.95
C MET A 1 -20.15 -0.16 13.24
N ALA A 2 -19.60 0.56 12.26
CA ALA A 2 -19.02 1.91 12.48
C ALA A 2 -19.98 2.89 13.17
N SER A 3 -21.26 2.90 12.76
CA SER A 3 -22.28 3.80 13.34
C SER A 3 -22.57 3.56 14.83
N VAL A 4 -22.49 2.31 15.31
CA VAL A 4 -22.75 1.98 16.72
C VAL A 4 -21.58 2.39 17.61
N ARG A 5 -20.34 2.32 17.10
CA ARG A 5 -19.16 2.85 17.81
C ARG A 5 -19.19 4.37 17.91
N ILE A 6 -19.46 5.06 16.80
CA ILE A 6 -19.57 6.52 16.80
C ILE A 6 -20.64 6.96 17.81
N LEU A 7 -21.79 6.28 17.84
CA LEU A 7 -22.83 6.54 18.84
C LEU A 7 -22.33 6.31 20.27
N ARG A 8 -21.62 5.19 20.53
CA ARG A 8 -21.00 4.91 21.84
C ARG A 8 -20.08 6.04 22.28
N ASP A 9 -19.21 6.49 21.38
CA ASP A 9 -18.19 7.49 21.71
C ASP A 9 -18.83 8.88 21.91
N CYS A 10 -19.82 9.25 21.09
CA CYS A 10 -20.62 10.47 21.30
C CYS A 10 -21.36 10.45 22.64
N LEU A 11 -21.95 9.32 23.02
CA LEU A 11 -22.65 9.17 24.30
C LEU A 11 -21.68 9.25 25.48
N GLY A 12 -20.47 8.70 25.36
CA GLY A 12 -19.42 8.81 26.38
C GLY A 12 -18.99 10.27 26.59
N ILE A 13 -18.68 10.98 25.49
CA ILE A 13 -18.30 12.39 25.53
C ILE A 13 -19.41 13.25 26.14
N LEU A 14 -20.66 13.05 25.72
CA LEU A 14 -21.79 13.81 26.26
C LEU A 14 -22.02 13.50 27.76
N GLY A 15 -21.85 12.25 28.18
CA GLY A 15 -21.94 11.88 29.59
C GLY A 15 -20.88 12.60 30.44
N GLU A 16 -19.63 12.61 29.99
CA GLU A 16 -18.54 13.33 30.65
C GLU A 16 -18.80 14.84 30.75
N GLU A 17 -19.15 15.48 29.63
CA GLU A 17 -19.40 16.94 29.58
C GLU A 17 -20.61 17.38 30.41
N THR A 18 -21.62 16.51 30.55
CA THR A 18 -22.83 16.81 31.33
C THR A 18 -22.76 16.30 32.77
N GLY A 19 -21.71 15.57 33.15
CA GLY A 19 -21.59 14.92 34.45
C GLY A 19 -22.63 13.81 34.69
N HIS A 20 -23.20 13.24 33.62
CA HIS A 20 -24.18 12.16 33.71
C HIS A 20 -23.52 10.81 33.38
N GLU A 21 -23.84 9.79 34.16
CA GLU A 21 -23.41 8.43 33.88
C GLU A 21 -24.26 7.86 32.73
N VAL A 22 -23.62 7.62 31.58
CA VAL A 22 -24.31 7.10 30.38
C VAL A 22 -23.91 5.65 30.15
N ALA A 23 -24.90 4.75 30.16
CA ALA A 23 -24.70 3.34 29.82
C ALA A 23 -24.29 3.19 28.34
N LEU A 24 -23.03 2.81 28.11
CA LEU A 24 -22.47 2.70 26.77
C LEU A 24 -22.78 1.34 26.13
N PRO A 25 -23.25 1.29 24.87
CA PRO A 25 -23.47 0.02 24.18
C PRO A 25 -22.17 -0.76 24.02
N SER A 26 -22.19 -2.04 24.41
CA SER A 26 -21.08 -2.96 24.17
C SER A 26 -20.99 -3.29 22.67
N VAL A 27 -19.84 -3.03 22.06
CA VAL A 27 -19.59 -3.34 20.65
C VAL A 27 -18.63 -4.52 20.57
N SER A 28 -19.14 -5.68 20.13
CA SER A 28 -18.32 -6.86 19.86
C SER A 28 -17.24 -6.53 18.85
N GLN A 29 -15.97 -6.84 19.20
CA GLN A 29 -14.86 -6.68 18.28
C GLN A 29 -14.75 -7.95 17.42
N PRO A 30 -14.67 -7.84 16.08
CA PRO A 30 -14.40 -9.00 15.25
C PRO A 30 -13.07 -9.62 15.69
N ALA A 31 -13.03 -10.95 15.80
CA ALA A 31 -11.80 -11.67 16.07
C ALA A 31 -10.75 -11.30 15.00
N ALA A 32 -9.50 -11.15 15.43
CA ALA A 32 -8.40 -10.89 14.51
C ALA A 32 -8.29 -12.00 13.47
N ARG A 33 -8.00 -11.65 12.22
CA ARG A 33 -7.71 -12.64 11.19
C ARG A 33 -6.42 -13.38 11.55
N PRO A 34 -6.30 -14.67 11.21
CA PRO A 34 -5.04 -15.40 11.35
C PRO A 34 -3.92 -14.66 10.63
N LEU A 35 -2.76 -14.56 11.29
CA LEU A 35 -1.58 -13.94 10.70
C LEU A 35 -1.00 -14.83 9.61
N VAL A 36 -0.48 -14.20 8.55
CA VAL A 36 0.27 -14.90 7.49
C VAL A 36 1.55 -15.48 8.10
N PRO A 37 1.85 -16.79 7.93
CA PRO A 37 3.05 -17.40 8.51
C PRO A 37 4.36 -16.75 8.00
N PRO A 38 5.43 -16.68 8.82
CA PRO A 38 6.69 -16.06 8.41
C PRO A 38 7.31 -16.63 7.12
N ALA A 39 7.17 -17.94 6.87
CA ALA A 39 7.66 -18.57 5.64
C ALA A 39 6.93 -18.08 4.37
N GLN A 40 5.63 -17.83 4.47
CA GLN A 40 4.84 -17.25 3.38
C GLN A 40 5.22 -15.79 3.16
N GLN A 41 5.43 -15.01 4.23
CA GLN A 41 5.93 -13.64 4.16
C GLN A 41 7.30 -13.55 3.46
N ALA A 42 8.24 -14.43 3.82
CA ALA A 42 9.57 -14.49 3.20
C ALA A 42 9.50 -14.87 1.70
N THR A 43 8.56 -15.73 1.33
CA THR A 43 8.36 -16.11 -0.07
C THR A 43 7.72 -14.99 -0.88
N LEU A 44 6.68 -14.35 -0.33
CA LEU A 44 6.06 -13.15 -0.89
C LEU A 44 7.11 -12.07 -1.16
N TYR A 45 7.95 -11.78 -0.16
CA TYR A 45 9.00 -10.77 -0.25
C TYR A 45 10.01 -11.07 -1.35
N ARG A 46 10.55 -12.31 -1.39
CA ARG A 46 11.50 -12.71 -2.44
C ARG A 46 10.91 -12.57 -3.85
N ARG A 47 9.65 -12.96 -4.04
CA ARG A 47 8.99 -12.85 -5.35
C ARG A 47 8.74 -11.42 -5.78
N LEU A 48 8.40 -10.53 -4.83
CA LEU A 48 8.34 -9.10 -5.10
C LEU A 48 9.72 -8.54 -5.47
N ALA A 49 10.80 -9.04 -4.86
CA ALA A 49 12.17 -8.67 -5.19
C ALA A 49 12.54 -9.12 -6.62
N ASP A 50 12.32 -10.40 -6.96
CA ASP A 50 12.55 -10.94 -8.31
C ASP A 50 11.84 -10.10 -9.38
N MET A 51 10.57 -9.73 -9.13
CA MET A 51 9.79 -8.92 -10.06
C MET A 51 10.29 -7.47 -10.20
N ALA A 52 10.85 -6.90 -9.12
CA ALA A 52 11.34 -5.53 -9.08
C ALA A 52 12.74 -5.40 -9.69
N GLU A 53 13.59 -6.42 -9.57
CA GLU A 53 14.94 -6.46 -10.14
C GLU A 53 14.93 -6.27 -11.67
N VAL A 54 13.88 -6.74 -12.35
CA VAL A 54 13.69 -6.58 -13.80
C VAL A 54 13.59 -5.11 -14.24
N ALA A 55 13.43 -4.16 -13.32
CA ALA A 55 13.26 -2.75 -13.66
C ALA A 55 13.99 -1.80 -12.72
N THR A 56 15.32 -1.84 -12.78
CA THR A 56 16.18 -0.92 -12.03
C THR A 56 15.93 0.53 -12.45
N PRO A 57 16.18 1.51 -11.56
CA PRO A 57 15.96 2.91 -11.88
C PRO A 57 16.72 3.42 -13.12
N SER A 58 17.91 2.89 -13.35
CA SER A 58 18.74 3.17 -14.53
C SER A 58 18.04 2.87 -15.86
N ASP A 59 17.09 1.94 -15.89
CA ASP A 59 16.43 1.51 -17.14
C ASP A 59 15.26 2.42 -17.54
N TRP A 60 14.74 3.23 -16.61
CA TRP A 60 13.45 3.87 -16.79
C TRP A 60 13.44 4.88 -17.93
N GLY A 61 14.53 5.63 -18.15
CA GLY A 61 14.62 6.67 -19.17
C GLY A 61 14.31 6.17 -20.58
N ALA A 62 14.71 4.94 -20.91
CA ALA A 62 14.49 4.32 -22.22
C ALA A 62 13.16 3.56 -22.33
N MET A 63 12.47 3.29 -21.21
CA MET A 63 11.25 2.49 -21.20
C MET A 63 10.03 3.29 -21.68
N PRO A 64 9.11 2.68 -22.47
CA PRO A 64 7.82 3.28 -22.76
C PRO A 64 7.01 3.52 -21.48
N LEU A 65 6.21 4.60 -21.45
CA LEU A 65 5.51 5.08 -20.25
C LEU A 65 4.72 3.98 -19.52
N ARG A 66 3.99 3.13 -20.25
CA ARG A 66 3.22 2.00 -19.67
C ARG A 66 4.12 1.06 -18.87
N TRP A 67 5.25 0.68 -19.43
CA TRP A 67 6.19 -0.26 -18.80
C TRP A 67 6.90 0.39 -17.62
N ARG A 68 7.27 1.67 -17.76
CA ARG A 68 7.83 2.46 -16.66
C ARG A 68 6.87 2.51 -15.46
N VAL A 69 5.60 2.85 -15.68
CA VAL A 69 4.60 2.90 -14.60
C VAL A 69 4.41 1.53 -13.93
N GLN A 70 4.47 0.44 -14.69
CA GLN A 70 4.39 -0.91 -14.14
C GLN A 70 5.62 -1.26 -13.28
N ALA A 71 6.82 -0.95 -13.77
CA ALA A 71 8.08 -1.10 -13.05
C ALA A 71 8.08 -0.35 -11.71
N MET A 72 7.74 0.94 -11.75
CA MET A 72 7.61 1.77 -10.54
C MET A 72 6.55 1.21 -9.58
N GLY A 73 5.49 0.60 -10.13
CA GLY A 73 4.48 -0.14 -9.36
C GLY A 73 5.07 -1.27 -8.53
N ARG A 74 5.91 -2.11 -9.15
CA ARG A 74 6.56 -3.25 -8.49
C ARG A 74 7.57 -2.81 -7.44
N VAL A 75 8.40 -1.83 -7.76
CA VAL A 75 9.37 -1.26 -6.81
C VAL A 75 8.64 -0.66 -5.60
N ARG A 76 7.58 0.12 -5.81
CA ARG A 76 6.74 0.64 -4.72
C ARG A 76 6.11 -0.47 -3.89
N ALA A 77 5.58 -1.51 -4.53
CA ALA A 77 4.96 -2.63 -3.83
C ALA A 77 5.97 -3.37 -2.95
N LEU A 78 7.18 -3.64 -3.46
CA LEU A 78 8.26 -4.23 -2.69
C LEU A 78 8.63 -3.36 -1.48
N ALA A 79 8.83 -2.06 -1.67
CA ALA A 79 9.15 -1.13 -0.59
C ALA A 79 8.04 -1.06 0.47
N LEU A 80 6.77 -0.95 0.05
CA LEU A 80 5.61 -0.94 0.95
C LEU A 80 5.53 -2.22 1.76
N VAL A 81 5.63 -3.38 1.10
CA VAL A 81 5.55 -4.68 1.78
C VAL A 81 6.74 -4.87 2.72
N GLY A 82 7.95 -4.48 2.31
CA GLY A 82 9.13 -4.49 3.19
C GLY A 82 8.89 -3.70 4.48
N VAL A 83 8.44 -2.45 4.36
CA VAL A 83 8.09 -1.61 5.52
C VAL A 83 7.01 -2.25 6.38
N VAL A 84 5.95 -2.82 5.79
CA VAL A 84 4.89 -3.52 6.53
C VAL A 84 5.42 -4.74 7.28
N LEU A 85 6.29 -5.53 6.65
CA LEU A 85 6.87 -6.72 7.28
C LEU A 85 7.86 -6.37 8.41
N ASP A 86 8.59 -5.26 8.28
CA ASP A 86 9.56 -4.80 9.28
C ASP A 86 8.91 -4.10 10.48
N SER A 87 7.79 -3.40 10.24
CA SER A 87 7.19 -2.52 11.25
C SER A 87 5.77 -2.91 11.65
N GLY A 88 5.05 -3.72 10.88
CA GLY A 88 3.61 -3.93 11.08
C GLY A 88 2.79 -2.65 10.83
N ALA A 89 3.25 -1.76 9.96
CA ALA A 89 2.53 -0.53 9.60
C ALA A 89 1.13 -0.83 9.03
N ARG A 90 0.13 -0.05 9.44
CA ARG A 90 -1.24 -0.10 8.91
C ARG A 90 -1.37 0.83 7.70
N ALA A 91 -2.38 0.59 6.87
CA ALA A 91 -2.64 1.40 5.68
C ALA A 91 -2.72 2.92 5.97
N GLY A 92 -3.41 3.32 7.04
CA GLY A 92 -3.49 4.73 7.43
C GLY A 92 -2.18 5.32 7.91
N GLU A 93 -1.33 4.51 8.55
CA GLU A 93 0.00 4.92 9.02
C GLU A 93 0.95 5.07 7.83
N LEU A 94 0.95 4.10 6.91
CA LEU A 94 1.67 4.20 5.64
C LEU A 94 1.27 5.46 4.89
N CYS A 95 -0.03 5.70 4.66
CA CYS A 95 -0.50 6.90 3.97
C CYS A 95 -0.08 8.23 4.63
N ALA A 96 0.22 8.22 5.92
CA ALA A 96 0.70 9.39 6.66
C ALA A 96 2.24 9.54 6.66
N GLN A 97 2.98 8.53 6.17
CA GLN A 97 4.45 8.56 6.17
C GLN A 97 5.02 9.61 5.24
N ARG A 98 6.11 10.21 5.69
CA ARG A 98 6.86 11.28 5.03
C ARG A 98 8.31 10.88 4.83
N LEU A 99 9.00 11.61 3.97
CA LEU A 99 10.45 11.44 3.78
C LEU A 99 11.23 11.62 5.09
N ALA A 100 10.82 12.58 5.93
CA ALA A 100 11.42 12.83 7.24
C ALA A 100 11.16 11.73 8.27
N ASP A 101 10.35 10.73 7.95
CA ASP A 101 10.13 9.56 8.81
C ASP A 101 11.16 8.47 8.55
N LEU A 102 11.96 8.58 7.48
CA LEU A 102 13.07 7.69 7.22
C LEU A 102 14.30 8.16 8.00
N GLY A 103 14.96 7.23 8.67
CA GLY A 103 16.23 7.48 9.36
C GLY A 103 17.41 7.56 8.40
N GLU A 104 18.58 7.81 8.96
CA GLU A 104 19.84 7.86 8.21
C GLU A 104 20.10 6.55 7.44
N GLY A 105 20.58 6.67 6.21
CA GLY A 105 20.83 5.52 5.35
C GLY A 105 19.59 4.67 5.04
N LEU A 106 18.38 5.17 5.31
CA LEU A 106 17.12 4.40 5.22
C LEU A 106 17.07 3.21 6.20
N ALA A 107 17.93 3.17 7.21
CA ALA A 107 18.08 2.02 8.11
C ALA A 107 16.91 1.86 9.09
N THR A 108 16.15 2.93 9.34
CA THR A 108 15.01 2.92 10.26
C THR A 108 13.81 3.65 9.66
N VAL A 109 12.62 3.31 10.14
CA VAL A 109 11.40 4.07 9.84
C VAL A 109 10.66 4.47 11.11
N ARG A 110 10.20 5.72 11.15
CA ARG A 110 9.33 6.27 12.20
C ARG A 110 7.87 6.00 11.83
N LEU A 111 7.12 5.45 12.78
CA LEU A 111 5.66 5.30 12.69
C LEU A 111 4.99 6.07 13.81
N VAL A 112 3.94 6.82 13.46
CA VAL A 112 3.03 7.43 14.43
C VAL A 112 1.84 6.50 14.59
N ARG A 113 1.87 5.67 15.64
CA ARG A 113 0.76 4.77 15.94
C ARG A 113 -0.43 5.55 16.42
N ARG A 114 -1.56 5.30 15.78
CA ARG A 114 -2.85 5.79 16.25
C ARG A 114 -3.58 4.60 16.87
N PRO A 115 -3.96 4.67 18.15
CA PRO A 115 -4.78 3.63 18.75
C PRO A 115 -6.04 3.45 17.88
N GLN A 116 -6.22 2.26 17.33
CA GLN A 116 -7.47 1.90 16.69
C GLN A 116 -8.50 1.86 17.80
N ASN A 117 -9.50 2.75 17.74
CA ASN A 117 -10.50 2.97 18.79
C ASN A 117 -10.00 3.72 20.05
N GLY A 118 -8.91 4.51 19.94
CA GLY A 118 -8.56 5.46 21.01
C GLY A 118 -9.48 6.68 20.97
N SER A 119 -9.79 7.24 22.14
CA SER A 119 -10.56 8.49 22.28
C SER A 119 -9.93 9.63 21.47
N ASP A 120 -10.74 10.55 20.94
CA ASP A 120 -10.26 11.77 20.25
C ASP A 120 -9.57 12.80 21.20
N LEU A 121 -9.54 12.54 22.50
CA LEU A 121 -8.90 13.36 23.55
C LEU A 121 -7.48 13.85 23.20
N PRO A 122 -6.61 13.11 22.46
CA PRO A 122 -5.30 13.61 22.05
C PRO A 122 -5.37 14.84 21.13
N ALA A 123 -6.41 14.94 20.27
CA ALA A 123 -6.44 15.97 19.23
C ALA A 123 -6.71 17.37 19.78
N SER A 124 -7.56 17.51 20.81
CA SER A 124 -7.85 18.80 21.45
C SER A 124 -6.66 19.32 22.25
N VAL A 125 -5.94 18.43 22.93
CA VAL A 125 -4.76 18.82 23.72
C VAL A 125 -3.58 19.13 22.80
N VAL A 126 -3.37 18.36 21.73
CA VAL A 126 -2.39 18.70 20.68
C VAL A 126 -2.73 20.06 20.06
N ALA A 127 -4.00 20.35 19.81
CA ALA A 127 -4.44 21.64 19.27
C ALA A 127 -4.08 22.81 20.20
N ALA A 128 -4.42 22.68 21.48
CA ALA A 128 -4.08 23.68 22.49
C ALA A 128 -2.57 23.92 22.60
N ARG A 129 -1.77 22.84 22.59
CA ARG A 129 -0.32 22.90 22.75
C ARG A 129 0.40 23.44 21.52
N ALA A 130 -0.07 23.10 20.33
CA ALA A 130 0.44 23.64 19.07
C ALA A 130 -0.07 25.06 18.76
N GLY A 131 -0.98 25.60 19.57
CA GLY A 131 -1.58 26.92 19.34
C GLY A 131 -2.44 26.97 18.07
N VAL A 132 -3.06 25.85 17.67
CA VAL A 132 -3.88 25.74 16.46
C VAL A 132 -5.27 25.19 16.77
N SER A 133 -6.20 25.26 15.82
CA SER A 133 -7.53 24.65 15.99
C SER A 133 -7.47 23.12 15.90
N ARG A 134 -8.42 22.42 16.53
CA ARG A 134 -8.59 20.96 16.38
C ARG A 134 -8.78 20.53 14.92
N SER A 135 -9.47 21.36 14.13
CA SER A 135 -9.62 21.16 12.69
C SER A 135 -8.27 21.26 11.95
N THR A 136 -7.38 22.14 12.39
CA THR A 136 -6.01 22.24 11.87
C THR A 136 -5.20 21.00 12.24
N VAL A 137 -5.30 20.51 13.48
CA VAL A 137 -4.65 19.24 13.88
C VAL A 137 -5.15 18.08 13.03
N SER A 138 -6.47 17.94 12.89
CA SER A 138 -7.06 16.89 12.03
C SER A 138 -6.58 17.00 10.58
N ARG A 139 -6.47 18.23 10.06
CA ARG A 139 -5.96 18.52 8.71
C ARG A 139 -4.50 18.10 8.54
N VAL A 140 -3.64 18.50 9.48
CA VAL A 140 -2.22 18.14 9.50
C VAL A 140 -2.05 16.63 9.60
N LEU A 141 -2.75 16.00 10.55
CA LEU A 141 -2.70 14.56 10.78
C LEU A 141 -3.28 13.75 9.62
N SER A 142 -4.12 14.36 8.79
CA SER A 142 -4.67 13.75 7.56
C SER A 142 -3.88 14.13 6.30
N ASP A 143 -2.75 14.83 6.46
CA ASP A 143 -1.89 15.32 5.38
C ASP A 143 -2.65 16.12 4.31
N ASP A 144 -3.63 16.93 4.72
CA ASP A 144 -4.38 17.77 3.80
C ASP A 144 -3.48 18.94 3.32
N PRO A 145 -3.35 19.12 1.99
CA PRO A 145 -2.42 20.07 1.37
C PRO A 145 -2.73 21.54 1.67
N ARG A 146 -3.86 21.84 2.32
CA ARG A 146 -4.21 23.18 2.80
C ARG A 146 -3.59 23.51 4.15
N ALA A 147 -2.95 22.56 4.82
CA ALA A 147 -2.19 22.84 6.03
C ALA A 147 -0.89 23.57 5.65
N SER A 148 -0.58 24.66 6.34
CA SER A 148 0.70 25.36 6.16
C SER A 148 1.83 24.56 6.81
N ASP A 149 3.04 24.69 6.26
CA ASP A 149 4.23 24.04 6.81
C ASP A 149 4.46 24.37 8.29
N ALA A 150 4.28 25.64 8.67
CA ALA A 150 4.39 26.06 10.07
C ALA A 150 3.36 25.37 10.99
N ALA A 151 2.12 25.19 10.53
CA ALA A 151 1.10 24.47 11.30
C ALA A 151 1.41 22.97 11.39
N VAL A 152 1.98 22.40 10.32
CA VAL A 152 2.43 21.02 10.29
C VAL A 152 3.52 20.80 11.32
N ASP A 153 4.57 21.63 11.31
CA ASP A 153 5.71 21.52 12.22
C ASP A 153 5.29 21.72 13.68
N ALA A 154 4.45 22.72 13.96
CA ALA A 154 3.92 22.98 15.30
C ALA A 154 3.10 21.80 15.86
N VAL A 155 2.24 21.20 15.04
CA VAL A 155 1.43 20.03 15.45
C VAL A 155 2.31 18.81 15.68
N LEU A 156 3.30 18.54 14.81
CA LEU A 156 4.20 17.41 14.99
C LEU A 156 5.06 17.55 16.25
N ALA A 157 5.62 18.74 16.50
CA ALA A 157 6.38 19.03 17.72
C ALA A 157 5.51 18.84 18.98
N ALA A 158 4.24 19.26 18.93
CA ALA A 158 3.31 19.06 20.05
C ALA A 158 2.94 17.59 20.28
N VAL A 159 2.87 16.78 19.22
CA VAL A 159 2.63 15.32 19.30
C VAL A 159 3.82 14.59 19.94
N GLU A 160 5.05 14.96 19.60
CA GLU A 160 6.25 14.33 20.18
C GLU A 160 6.35 14.52 21.70
N GLN A 161 5.81 15.62 22.22
CA GLN A 161 5.82 15.93 23.65
C GLN A 161 4.75 15.16 24.45
N PHE A 162 3.93 14.33 23.81
CA PHE A 162 2.69 13.84 24.41
C PHE A 162 2.82 12.55 25.25
N GLY A 163 4.01 11.93 25.34
CA GLY A 163 4.25 10.77 26.23
C GLY A 163 3.23 9.63 26.08
N ASP A 164 2.96 8.89 27.17
CA ASP A 164 2.16 7.65 27.19
C ASP A 164 0.65 7.82 26.84
N GLY A 165 0.15 9.06 26.71
CA GLY A 165 -1.26 9.36 26.39
C GLY A 165 -1.51 9.81 24.96
N GLY A 166 -0.47 9.93 24.13
CA GLY A 166 -0.54 10.50 22.78
C GLY A 166 -0.39 9.48 21.66
N PRO A 167 -0.29 9.95 20.40
CA PRO A 167 0.15 9.10 19.30
C PRO A 167 1.53 8.51 19.64
N VAL A 168 1.60 7.18 19.77
CA VAL A 168 2.86 6.51 20.15
C VAL A 168 3.78 6.56 18.94
N VAL A 169 4.90 7.26 19.07
CA VAL A 169 5.91 7.35 18.02
C VAL A 169 6.91 6.21 18.23
N GLU A 170 6.91 5.26 17.29
CA GLU A 170 7.80 4.10 17.33
C GLU A 170 8.81 4.16 16.18
N ARG A 171 10.01 3.63 16.40
CA ARG A 171 11.04 3.47 15.37
C ARG A 171 11.34 1.99 15.19
N TYR A 172 11.42 1.57 13.93
CA TYR A 172 11.71 0.18 13.56
C TYR A 172 12.92 0.13 12.66
N ASP A 173 13.78 -0.84 12.91
CA ASP A 173 14.88 -1.16 12.01
C ASP A 173 14.35 -1.82 10.74
N LEU A 174 14.94 -1.45 9.61
CA LEU A 174 14.59 -1.97 8.30
C LEU A 174 15.66 -2.96 7.84
N ARG A 175 15.24 -4.12 7.34
CA ARG A 175 16.18 -5.08 6.74
C ARG A 175 16.84 -4.49 5.50
N GLU A 176 18.06 -4.90 5.18
CA GLU A 176 18.83 -4.39 4.03
C GLU A 176 18.04 -4.39 2.72
N GLY A 177 17.31 -5.48 2.44
CA GLY A 177 16.46 -5.55 1.25
C GLY A 177 15.37 -4.46 1.21
N THR A 178 14.76 -4.11 2.34
CA THR A 178 13.76 -3.04 2.41
C THR A 178 14.42 -1.69 2.17
N GLN A 179 15.66 -1.49 2.66
CA GLN A 179 16.44 -0.28 2.42
C GLN A 179 16.73 -0.09 0.93
N VAL A 180 17.17 -1.16 0.25
CA VAL A 180 17.40 -1.15 -1.21
C VAL A 180 16.11 -0.86 -1.97
N ALA A 181 15.01 -1.51 -1.60
CA ALA A 181 13.71 -1.27 -2.22
C ALA A 181 13.21 0.17 -2.02
N LEU A 182 13.43 0.74 -0.83
CA LEU A 182 13.14 2.15 -0.56
C LEU A 182 14.01 3.07 -1.38
N ALA A 183 15.32 2.79 -1.51
CA ALA A 183 16.21 3.59 -2.34
C ALA A 183 15.73 3.63 -3.80
N TRP A 184 15.40 2.46 -4.37
CA TRP A 184 14.81 2.38 -5.71
C TRP A 184 13.48 3.13 -5.80
N TRP A 185 12.62 3.00 -4.78
CA TRP A 185 11.34 3.71 -4.75
C TRP A 185 11.52 5.22 -4.68
N LEU A 186 12.47 5.73 -3.89
CA LEU A 186 12.72 7.16 -3.73
C LEU A 186 13.20 7.79 -5.04
N ASP A 187 14.01 7.08 -5.81
CA ASP A 187 14.41 7.50 -7.15
C ASP A 187 13.19 7.54 -8.10
N ALA A 188 12.35 6.49 -8.07
CA ALA A 188 11.11 6.42 -8.86
C ALA A 188 10.18 7.58 -8.55
N ARG A 189 10.00 7.79 -7.26
CA ARG A 189 9.14 8.82 -6.71
C ARG A 189 9.61 10.19 -7.15
N GLN A 190 10.92 10.45 -7.19
CA GLN A 190 11.46 11.74 -7.58
C GLN A 190 10.95 12.16 -8.96
N HIS A 191 10.97 11.25 -9.94
CA HIS A 191 10.41 11.52 -11.29
C HIS A 191 8.92 11.85 -11.30
N LEU A 192 8.14 11.40 -10.32
CA LEU A 192 6.70 11.69 -10.24
C LEU A 192 6.41 13.04 -9.60
N VAL A 193 7.25 13.45 -8.63
CA VAL A 193 7.01 14.65 -7.83
C VAL A 193 7.79 15.87 -8.30
N GLU A 194 8.73 15.70 -9.24
CA GLU A 194 9.60 16.76 -9.78
C GLU A 194 8.80 17.99 -10.27
N ASN A 195 7.62 17.75 -10.84
CA ASN A 195 6.75 18.79 -11.39
C ASN A 195 5.60 19.20 -10.43
N LEU A 196 5.60 18.73 -9.18
CA LEU A 196 4.56 19.06 -8.21
C LEU A 196 5.06 20.07 -7.18
N ASP A 197 4.31 21.16 -7.00
CA ASP A 197 4.57 22.15 -5.95
C ASP A 197 3.98 21.69 -4.61
N GLY A 198 4.75 21.85 -3.52
CA GLY A 198 4.30 21.70 -2.13
C GLY A 198 3.96 20.28 -1.64
N ARG A 199 3.78 19.28 -2.53
CA ARG A 199 3.37 17.91 -2.17
C ARG A 199 4.51 16.89 -2.18
N ARG A 200 5.76 17.35 -2.11
CA ARG A 200 6.97 16.53 -2.20
C ARG A 200 7.38 15.85 -0.89
N ARG A 201 6.53 15.86 0.14
CA ARG A 201 6.87 15.32 1.48
C ARG A 201 6.40 13.90 1.72
N ALA A 202 5.28 13.50 1.10
CA ALA A 202 4.70 12.17 1.30
C ALA A 202 5.64 11.08 0.78
N LEU A 203 5.89 10.04 1.56
CA LEU A 203 6.74 8.91 1.16
C LEU A 203 6.09 8.11 0.03
N TRP A 204 4.78 7.90 0.12
CA TRP A 204 4.03 7.12 -0.87
C TRP A 204 3.18 8.02 -1.73
N VAL A 205 3.32 7.86 -3.05
CA VAL A 205 2.61 8.69 -4.04
C VAL A 205 1.87 7.82 -5.06
N SER A 206 0.88 8.41 -5.70
CA SER A 206 0.14 7.81 -6.80
C SER A 206 0.99 7.72 -8.06
N LEU A 207 0.92 6.60 -8.77
CA LEU A 207 1.58 6.43 -10.09
C LEU A 207 0.68 6.87 -11.25
N THR A 208 -0.63 6.92 -10.99
CA THR A 208 -1.67 7.27 -11.95
C THR A 208 -2.56 8.34 -11.33
N PRO A 209 -3.26 9.14 -12.15
CA PRO A 209 -4.22 10.11 -11.64
C PRO A 209 -5.26 9.44 -10.73
N GLN A 210 -5.64 10.11 -9.64
CA GLN A 210 -6.71 9.68 -8.74
C GLN A 210 -7.77 10.77 -8.61
N GLY A 211 -8.77 10.72 -9.49
CA GLY A 211 -9.76 11.80 -9.62
C GLY A 211 -9.06 13.09 -10.06
N PRO A 212 -9.21 14.21 -9.31
CA PRO A 212 -8.54 15.47 -9.66
C PRO A 212 -7.04 15.50 -9.26
N ALA A 213 -6.54 14.50 -8.54
CA ALA A 213 -5.16 14.47 -8.11
C ALA A 213 -4.25 13.91 -9.22
N PRO A 214 -3.18 14.63 -9.62
CA PRO A 214 -2.23 14.14 -10.62
C PRO A 214 -1.39 12.95 -10.08
N PRO A 215 -0.67 12.23 -10.95
CA PRO A 215 0.43 11.35 -10.52
C PRO A 215 1.41 12.11 -9.63
N GLY A 216 2.01 11.43 -8.66
CA GLY A 216 2.91 12.03 -7.67
C GLY A 216 2.19 12.62 -6.45
N ALA A 217 0.86 12.70 -6.45
CA ALA A 217 0.12 13.11 -5.26
C ALA A 217 0.21 12.07 -4.13
N ALA A 218 0.15 12.53 -2.88
CA ALA A 218 0.16 11.66 -1.71
C ALA A 218 -0.89 10.55 -1.81
N LEU A 219 -0.46 9.32 -1.50
CA LEU A 219 -1.30 8.14 -1.62
C LEU A 219 -2.33 8.10 -0.49
N ARG A 220 -3.61 8.16 -0.85
CA ARG A 220 -4.72 8.07 0.11
C ARG A 220 -5.02 6.61 0.49
N PRO A 221 -5.69 6.32 1.63
CA PRO A 221 -5.99 4.94 2.06
C PRO A 221 -6.66 4.09 0.98
N ARG A 222 -7.71 4.60 0.33
CA ARG A 222 -8.37 3.90 -0.80
C ARG A 222 -7.44 3.69 -2.01
N GLY A 223 -6.52 4.62 -2.24
CA GLY A 223 -5.52 4.54 -3.30
C GLY A 223 -4.47 3.46 -3.00
N LEU A 224 -4.03 3.37 -1.75
CA LEU A 224 -3.13 2.33 -1.26
C LEU A 224 -3.79 0.95 -1.32
N GLU A 225 -5.02 0.80 -0.84
CA GLU A 225 -5.79 -0.45 -0.91
C GLU A 225 -5.91 -0.95 -2.36
N ARG A 226 -6.26 -0.06 -3.30
CA ARG A 226 -6.36 -0.41 -4.73
C ARG A 226 -5.01 -0.78 -5.33
N ALA A 227 -3.95 -0.03 -5.00
CA ALA A 227 -2.60 -0.32 -5.47
C ALA A 227 -2.14 -1.69 -4.98
N PHE A 228 -2.26 -1.93 -3.67
CA PHE A 228 -1.92 -3.20 -3.04
C PHE A 228 -2.72 -4.35 -3.63
N ALA A 229 -4.05 -4.23 -3.73
CA ALA A 229 -4.90 -5.27 -4.30
C ALA A 229 -4.51 -5.61 -5.75
N ARG A 230 -4.20 -4.60 -6.57
CA ARG A 230 -3.72 -4.81 -7.94
C ARG A 230 -2.38 -5.56 -7.96
N ASP A 231 -1.44 -5.13 -7.11
CA ASP A 231 -0.08 -5.69 -7.10
C ASP A 231 -0.09 -7.12 -6.53
N ILE A 232 -0.89 -7.40 -5.49
CA ILE A 232 -1.16 -8.75 -4.97
C ILE A 232 -1.90 -9.61 -5.99
N THR A 233 -2.84 -9.07 -6.77
CA THR A 233 -3.51 -9.83 -7.83
C THR A 233 -2.51 -10.25 -8.91
N ALA A 234 -1.61 -9.36 -9.32
CA ALA A 234 -0.56 -9.68 -10.28
C ALA A 234 0.38 -10.77 -9.75
N LEU A 235 0.80 -10.65 -8.48
CA LEU A 235 1.62 -11.66 -7.82
C LEU A 235 0.90 -12.99 -7.68
N ASN A 236 -0.38 -12.99 -7.28
CA ASN A 236 -1.19 -14.21 -7.19
C ASN A 236 -1.29 -14.90 -8.56
N ALA A 237 -1.44 -14.14 -9.65
CA ALA A 237 -1.48 -14.71 -11.00
C ALA A 237 -0.15 -15.37 -11.39
N GLU A 238 0.97 -14.80 -10.96
CA GLU A 238 2.31 -15.37 -11.17
C GLU A 238 2.52 -16.65 -10.31
N LEU A 239 2.08 -16.61 -9.05
CA LEU A 239 2.21 -17.72 -8.11
C LEU A 239 1.25 -18.88 -8.37
N ALA A 240 0.10 -18.64 -8.99
CA ALA A 240 -0.93 -19.66 -9.24
C ALA A 240 -0.45 -20.87 -10.06
N GLY A 241 0.71 -20.79 -10.72
CA GLY A 241 1.34 -21.90 -11.42
C GLY A 241 2.63 -22.44 -10.77
N GLN A 242 3.08 -21.86 -9.65
CA GLN A 242 4.41 -22.12 -9.08
C GLN A 242 4.38 -22.44 -7.58
N TRP A 243 3.23 -22.29 -6.91
CA TRP A 243 3.11 -22.57 -5.48
C TRP A 243 2.92 -24.06 -5.22
N ASP A 244 3.89 -24.68 -4.56
CA ASP A 244 3.78 -26.06 -4.09
C ASP A 244 2.93 -26.11 -2.81
N VAL A 245 1.65 -26.46 -2.97
CA VAL A 245 0.71 -26.62 -1.86
C VAL A 245 1.09 -27.79 -0.95
N ALA A 246 1.72 -28.83 -1.49
CA ALA A 246 2.09 -30.02 -0.73
C ALA A 246 3.24 -29.72 0.24
N GLU A 247 4.22 -28.91 -0.18
CA GLU A 247 5.36 -28.51 0.66
C GLU A 247 5.01 -27.35 1.60
N ARG A 248 4.21 -26.37 1.15
CA ARG A 248 4.09 -25.05 1.81
C ARG A 248 2.72 -24.73 2.38
N GLY A 249 1.80 -25.70 2.30
CA GLY A 249 0.41 -25.53 2.68
C GLY A 249 -0.38 -24.67 1.69
N PRO A 250 -1.69 -24.46 1.95
CA PRO A 250 -2.52 -23.65 1.08
C PRO A 250 -1.98 -22.23 1.03
N TRP A 251 -1.78 -21.73 -0.19
CA TRP A 251 -1.63 -20.31 -0.40
C TRP A 251 -2.89 -19.65 0.13
N LEU A 252 -2.74 -18.72 1.08
CA LEU A 252 -3.81 -17.87 1.54
C LEU A 252 -3.71 -16.58 0.74
N PRO A 253 -4.31 -16.51 -0.48
CA PRO A 253 -4.38 -15.23 -1.16
C PRO A 253 -5.08 -14.27 -0.22
N GLU A 254 -4.49 -13.10 0.04
CA GLU A 254 -5.21 -12.04 0.71
C GLU A 254 -6.41 -11.67 -0.18
N THR A 255 -7.55 -12.29 0.12
CA THR A 255 -8.82 -12.02 -0.52
C THR A 255 -9.36 -10.74 0.09
N HIS A 256 -8.92 -9.61 -0.45
CA HIS A 256 -9.65 -8.38 -0.23
C HIS A 256 -11.01 -8.46 -0.96
N GLY A 257 -12.05 -8.87 -0.23
CA GLY A 257 -13.40 -8.33 -0.41
C GLY A 257 -14.38 -9.03 -1.35
N ALA A 258 -14.23 -10.33 -1.66
CA ALA A 258 -15.38 -11.07 -2.18
C ALA A 258 -16.31 -11.45 -1.01
N PRO A 259 -17.61 -11.12 -1.04
CA PRO A 259 -18.53 -11.62 -0.02
C PRO A 259 -18.52 -13.16 0.00
N PRO A 260 -18.60 -13.80 1.18
CA PRO A 260 -18.63 -15.25 1.29
C PRO A 260 -19.92 -15.76 0.61
N GLY A 261 -19.79 -16.26 -0.62
CA GLY A 261 -20.95 -16.70 -1.41
C GLY A 261 -20.69 -16.98 -2.89
N ARG A 262 -19.53 -16.62 -3.43
CA ARG A 262 -19.10 -17.02 -4.79
C ARG A 262 -17.70 -17.64 -4.78
N ALA A 263 -17.53 -18.71 -4.02
CA ALA A 263 -16.48 -19.68 -4.31
C ALA A 263 -16.97 -20.58 -5.46
N GLY A 264 -16.99 -20.04 -6.68
CA GLY A 264 -17.03 -20.89 -7.86
C GLY A 264 -15.68 -21.55 -7.98
N SER A 265 -15.64 -22.89 -7.96
CA SER A 265 -14.44 -23.70 -8.10
C SER A 265 -13.55 -23.15 -9.21
N ILE A 266 -12.32 -22.76 -8.88
CA ILE A 266 -11.24 -22.71 -9.86
C ILE A 266 -10.93 -24.18 -10.15
N SER A 267 -11.71 -24.76 -11.07
CA SER A 267 -11.44 -26.07 -11.65
C SER A 267 -10.12 -25.99 -12.40
N ALA A 268 -9.23 -26.94 -12.13
CA ALA A 268 -7.91 -27.05 -12.71
C ALA A 268 -7.95 -26.89 -14.25
N CYS A 269 -7.29 -25.86 -14.77
CA CYS A 269 -6.92 -25.81 -16.18
C CYS A 269 -5.78 -26.79 -16.42
N SER A 270 -6.12 -28.06 -16.57
CA SER A 270 -5.26 -29.06 -17.20
C SER A 270 -5.39 -28.92 -18.71
N SER A 271 -4.62 -28.02 -19.32
CA SER A 271 -4.46 -28.01 -20.79
C SER A 271 -3.31 -28.95 -21.17
N HIS A 272 -3.67 -30.21 -21.41
CA HIS A 272 -2.89 -31.13 -22.23
C HIS A 272 -2.66 -30.50 -23.61
N ARG A 273 -1.41 -30.24 -23.94
CA ARG A 273 -0.97 -29.76 -25.25
C ARG A 273 -0.83 -30.97 -26.17
N ALA A 274 -1.81 -31.20 -27.05
CA ALA A 274 -1.69 -32.16 -28.14
C ALA A 274 -0.79 -31.58 -29.26
N PRO A 275 0.01 -32.41 -29.96
CA PRO A 275 0.95 -31.95 -30.98
C PRO A 275 0.23 -31.55 -32.28
N VAL A 276 0.64 -30.41 -32.83
CA VAL A 276 0.27 -29.92 -34.16
C VAL A 276 0.82 -30.89 -35.22
N GLN A 277 -0.09 -31.54 -35.95
CA GLN A 277 0.26 -32.26 -37.17
C GLN A 277 0.54 -31.26 -38.29
N THR A 278 1.78 -31.22 -38.76
CA THR A 278 2.20 -30.54 -39.99
C THR A 278 1.65 -31.29 -41.19
N ARG A 279 0.79 -30.66 -41.99
CA ARG A 279 0.39 -31.17 -43.32
C ARG A 279 1.55 -30.97 -44.30
N SER A 280 2.05 -32.09 -44.79
CA SER A 280 2.98 -32.24 -45.91
C SER A 280 2.32 -31.79 -47.21
N THR A 281 2.99 -30.91 -47.96
CA THR A 281 2.65 -30.52 -49.33
C THR A 281 3.66 -31.13 -50.31
N SER A 282 3.18 -32.03 -51.16
CA SER A 282 3.79 -32.55 -52.40
C SER A 282 2.63 -33.17 -53.19
N ASP A 283 2.43 -33.06 -54.51
CA ASP A 283 3.27 -32.59 -55.60
C ASP A 283 2.41 -32.34 -56.87
N LYS A 284 3.03 -31.71 -57.87
CA LYS A 284 2.70 -31.32 -59.27
C LYS A 284 1.88 -32.30 -60.17
N PRO A 285 1.40 -31.96 -61.43
CA PRO A 285 2.13 -31.19 -62.47
C PRO A 285 1.39 -30.33 -63.54
N SER A 286 2.18 -29.43 -64.14
CA SER A 286 2.35 -29.03 -65.57
C SER A 286 1.18 -29.02 -66.57
N THR A 287 0.98 -27.90 -67.28
CA THR A 287 1.14 -27.82 -68.75
C THR A 287 1.28 -26.37 -69.25
N ALA A 288 1.98 -26.23 -70.39
CA ALA A 288 2.46 -25.03 -71.07
C ALA A 288 1.39 -24.20 -71.81
N SER A 289 1.70 -22.93 -72.11
CA SER A 289 1.79 -22.39 -73.50
C SER A 289 2.03 -20.86 -73.56
N THR A 290 3.22 -20.50 -74.04
CA THR A 290 3.58 -19.55 -75.12
C THR A 290 3.08 -18.07 -75.14
N PRO A 291 3.94 -17.09 -75.54
CA PRO A 291 3.71 -15.65 -75.38
C PRO A 291 3.27 -14.93 -76.67
N ARG A 292 2.78 -13.69 -76.56
CA ARG A 292 2.87 -12.67 -77.62
C ARG A 292 3.00 -11.25 -77.05
N ARG A 293 4.09 -10.61 -77.51
CA ARG A 293 4.39 -9.18 -77.78
C ARG A 293 3.76 -8.10 -76.92
#